data_AF-A0A4U7EUA8-F1
#
_entry.id   AF-A0A4U7EUA8-F1
#
_cell.length_a   1.000
_cell.length_b   1.000
_cell.length_c   1.000
_cell.angle_alpha   90.00
_cell.angle_beta   90.00
_cell.angle_gamma   90.00
#
_symmetry.space_group_name_H-M   'P 1'
#
loop_
_entity.id
_entity.type
_entity.pdbx_description
1 polymer ?
#
loop_
_entity_poly.entity_id
_entity_poly.type
_entity_poly.pdbx_seq_one_letter_code
_entity_poly.pdbx_strand_id
1 'polypeptide(L)'
;MDPTTSGRFRVHDRRRRPDIDDGGDAADPGSVAPDANESDVADPDATAADDEPPDEFVLVELPDGPVDPTDPDAADRYDPLYATAEGYEGDLADAVDALRPGFVVDATLAWTDGSARFRDVDVVRETRFRFADDVEGMFEAAVDAWQQIRAAGEPVGSITTRSNDGDPNGALYLFADAPGSDAFAELRAGRLPIEPLVARVNESRGDGDPREVFVLRPANHEFVAVYVVFDRDGVLAQTVRDTYDLGAGLAAGLDASYPGGGEGDASAADASDDSNGDDPLDEDDDFDALDRL
;
A
#
# COMPACT_ATOMS: atom_id res chain seq x y z
N MET A 1 -11.01 -32.90 -8.08
CA MET A 1 -9.77 -32.34 -7.52
C MET A 1 -9.59 -31.02 -8.21
N ASP A 2 -9.67 -29.94 -7.45
CA ASP A 2 -9.46 -28.60 -7.97
C ASP A 2 -8.00 -28.44 -8.41
N PRO A 3 -7.75 -27.72 -9.52
CA PRO A 3 -6.38 -27.38 -9.89
C PRO A 3 -5.72 -26.61 -8.75
N THR A 4 -4.44 -26.87 -8.51
CA THR A 4 -3.67 -26.12 -7.50
C THR A 4 -2.41 -25.56 -8.13
N THR A 5 -2.04 -24.34 -7.72
CA THR A 5 -0.78 -23.69 -8.05
C THR A 5 -0.04 -23.45 -6.75
N SER A 6 1.23 -23.87 -6.67
CA SER A 6 2.08 -23.60 -5.50
C SER A 6 3.31 -22.85 -5.96
N GLY A 7 3.71 -21.87 -5.18
CA GLY A 7 4.83 -21.01 -5.52
C GLY A 7 5.07 -19.95 -4.46
N ARG A 8 6.02 -19.08 -4.75
CA ARG A 8 6.28 -17.90 -3.95
C ARG A 8 5.53 -16.72 -4.56
N PHE A 9 4.78 -15.99 -3.75
CA PHE A 9 3.97 -14.87 -4.20
C PHE A 9 4.29 -13.63 -3.38
N ARG A 10 4.23 -12.46 -4.00
CA ARG A 10 4.13 -11.18 -3.28
C ARG A 10 2.68 -10.72 -3.25
N VAL A 11 2.23 -10.32 -2.06
CA VAL A 11 0.98 -9.59 -1.87
C VAL A 11 1.20 -8.15 -2.31
N HIS A 12 0.56 -7.71 -3.39
CA HIS A 12 0.75 -6.37 -3.94
C HIS A 12 -0.26 -5.36 -3.36
N ASP A 13 -1.51 -5.77 -3.24
CA ASP A 13 -2.61 -4.99 -2.65
C ASP A 13 -3.66 -5.92 -2.04
N ARG A 14 -4.46 -5.39 -1.12
CA ARG A 14 -5.72 -5.99 -0.64
C ARG A 14 -6.82 -4.99 -0.99
N ARG A 15 -7.67 -5.36 -1.93
CA ARG A 15 -8.71 -4.47 -2.47
C ARG A 15 -10.04 -5.18 -2.50
N ARG A 16 -11.12 -4.41 -2.49
CA ARG A 16 -12.44 -4.96 -2.83
C ARG A 16 -12.44 -5.41 -4.28
N ARG A 17 -13.03 -6.58 -4.54
CA ARG A 17 -13.29 -7.01 -5.91
C ARG A 17 -14.16 -5.95 -6.58
N PRO A 18 -13.79 -5.42 -7.77
CA PRO A 18 -14.69 -4.55 -8.50
C PRO A 18 -15.95 -5.33 -8.88
N ASP A 19 -17.13 -4.72 -8.72
CA ASP A 19 -18.37 -5.29 -9.24
C ASP A 19 -18.23 -5.48 -10.75
N ILE A 20 -18.02 -6.72 -11.17
CA ILE A 20 -18.13 -7.10 -12.57
C ILE A 20 -19.62 -7.37 -12.75
N ASP A 21 -20.35 -6.34 -13.19
CA ASP A 21 -21.73 -6.49 -13.67
C ASP A 21 -21.67 -7.39 -14.92
N ASP A 22 -21.82 -8.69 -14.72
CA ASP A 22 -21.82 -9.71 -15.77
C ASP A 22 -23.18 -9.65 -16.49
N GLY A 23 -23.30 -8.74 -17.45
CA GLY A 23 -24.56 -8.50 -18.14
C GLY A 23 -24.41 -7.56 -19.32
N GLY A 24 -23.77 -8.01 -20.40
CA GLY A 24 -23.78 -7.30 -21.67
C GLY A 24 -25.20 -7.13 -22.20
N ASP A 25 -25.52 -5.92 -22.66
CA ASP A 25 -26.40 -5.78 -23.82
C ASP A 25 -25.94 -4.61 -24.69
N ALA A 26 -25.64 -4.94 -25.93
CA ALA A 26 -25.47 -3.97 -26.98
C ALA A 26 -26.81 -3.25 -27.14
N ALA A 27 -26.87 -1.96 -26.81
CA ALA A 27 -28.03 -1.13 -27.08
C ALA A 27 -28.27 -1.05 -28.61
N ASP A 28 -29.09 -1.97 -29.11
CA ASP A 28 -29.78 -1.87 -30.39
C ASP A 28 -30.88 -0.80 -30.25
N PRO A 29 -30.80 0.34 -30.96
CA PRO A 29 -31.78 1.41 -30.83
C PRO A 29 -32.99 1.09 -31.70
N GLY A 30 -33.86 0.20 -31.23
CA GLY A 30 -35.11 -0.02 -31.95
C GLY A 30 -35.95 -1.18 -31.45
N SER A 31 -36.67 -1.00 -30.34
CA SER A 31 -38.00 -1.61 -30.21
C SER A 31 -38.88 -0.91 -29.18
N VAL A 32 -40.15 -0.87 -29.56
CA VAL A 32 -41.24 0.00 -29.10
C VAL A 32 -41.82 -0.51 -27.77
N ALA A 33 -42.24 0.40 -26.89
CA ALA A 33 -43.05 0.10 -25.72
C ALA A 33 -44.37 -0.62 -26.08
N PRO A 34 -44.95 -1.36 -25.12
CA PRO A 34 -46.25 -0.89 -24.63
C PRO A 34 -46.46 -1.03 -23.10
N ASP A 35 -47.45 -0.24 -22.69
CA ASP A 35 -48.07 -0.01 -21.39
C ASP A 35 -48.48 -1.20 -20.49
N ALA A 36 -48.39 -0.91 -19.18
CA ALA A 36 -49.37 -1.08 -18.09
C ALA A 36 -49.57 -2.42 -17.31
N ASN A 37 -49.58 -2.21 -15.96
CA ASN A 37 -50.22 -2.97 -14.87
C ASN A 37 -49.69 -4.39 -14.58
N GLU A 38 -49.60 -4.91 -13.36
CA GLU A 38 -50.28 -4.61 -12.10
C GLU A 38 -49.46 -5.23 -10.94
N SER A 39 -49.68 -4.70 -9.74
CA SER A 39 -49.21 -5.08 -8.41
C SER A 39 -48.99 -6.58 -8.16
N ASP A 40 -47.87 -6.94 -7.53
CA ASP A 40 -47.83 -8.08 -6.60
C ASP A 40 -46.94 -7.75 -5.39
N VAL A 41 -47.42 -8.18 -4.23
CA VAL A 41 -46.90 -7.84 -2.90
C VAL A 41 -45.96 -8.94 -2.45
N ALA A 42 -44.69 -8.63 -2.17
CA ALA A 42 -43.81 -9.54 -1.45
C ALA A 42 -42.75 -8.78 -0.60
N ASP A 43 -42.85 -9.02 0.72
CA ASP A 43 -41.87 -8.89 1.80
C ASP A 43 -41.08 -7.58 2.02
N PRO A 44 -41.33 -6.84 3.14
CA PRO A 44 -40.42 -5.81 3.63
C PRO A 44 -39.29 -6.36 4.54
N ASP A 45 -39.09 -7.68 4.62
CA ASP A 45 -38.11 -8.30 5.54
C ASP A 45 -36.99 -9.06 4.82
N ALA A 46 -36.66 -8.66 3.59
CA ALA A 46 -35.34 -8.92 3.04
C ALA A 46 -34.43 -7.78 3.49
N THR A 47 -33.84 -7.92 4.67
CA THR A 47 -32.55 -7.28 4.93
C THR A 47 -31.68 -7.60 3.73
N ALA A 48 -31.40 -6.62 2.89
CA ALA A 48 -30.27 -6.66 1.99
C ALA A 48 -29.08 -6.98 2.89
N ALA A 49 -28.68 -8.25 2.95
CA ALA A 49 -27.34 -8.58 3.36
C ALA A 49 -26.50 -7.75 2.39
N ASP A 50 -25.67 -6.86 2.94
CA ASP A 50 -24.70 -6.11 2.17
C ASP A 50 -24.01 -7.10 1.22
N ASP A 51 -24.42 -7.12 -0.06
CA ASP A 51 -23.79 -7.85 -1.15
C ASP A 51 -22.53 -7.06 -1.51
N GLU A 52 -21.74 -6.70 -0.50
CA GLU A 52 -20.45 -6.08 -0.68
C GLU A 52 -19.54 -7.14 -1.28
N PRO A 53 -18.95 -6.89 -2.46
CA PRO A 53 -18.11 -7.87 -3.11
C PRO A 53 -16.91 -8.17 -2.18
N PRO A 54 -16.55 -9.46 -2.02
CA PRO A 54 -15.54 -9.86 -1.06
C PRO A 54 -14.18 -9.22 -1.39
N ASP A 55 -13.38 -8.99 -0.35
CA ASP A 55 -12.00 -8.56 -0.51
C ASP A 55 -11.18 -9.60 -1.31
N GLU A 56 -10.28 -9.12 -2.14
CA GLU A 56 -9.31 -9.90 -2.90
C GLU A 56 -7.88 -9.40 -2.69
N PHE A 57 -6.97 -10.36 -2.63
CA PHE A 57 -5.54 -10.12 -2.74
C PHE A 57 -5.11 -10.10 -4.19
N VAL A 58 -4.27 -9.11 -4.51
CA VAL A 58 -3.48 -9.08 -5.75
C VAL A 58 -2.14 -9.75 -5.44
N LEU A 59 -1.88 -10.88 -6.08
CA LEU A 59 -0.68 -11.70 -5.88
C LEU A 59 0.17 -11.68 -7.14
N VAL A 60 1.47 -11.49 -7.00
CA VAL A 60 2.44 -11.60 -8.11
C VAL A 60 3.38 -12.76 -7.82
N GLU A 61 3.47 -13.72 -8.73
CA GLU A 61 4.39 -14.85 -8.59
C GLU A 61 5.85 -14.36 -8.69
N LEU A 62 6.68 -14.80 -7.74
CA LEU A 62 8.11 -14.50 -7.74
C LEU A 62 8.86 -15.68 -8.34
N PRO A 63 9.56 -15.49 -9.47
CA PRO A 63 10.38 -16.55 -10.04
C PRO A 63 11.57 -16.88 -9.15
N ASP A 64 12.00 -18.14 -9.16
CA ASP A 64 13.14 -18.64 -8.37
C ASP A 64 14.51 -18.10 -8.82
N GLY A 65 14.55 -17.23 -9.83
CA GLY A 65 15.78 -16.66 -10.38
C GLY A 65 15.55 -15.34 -11.12
N PRO A 66 16.63 -14.65 -11.51
CA PRO A 66 16.56 -13.40 -12.23
C PRO A 66 15.81 -13.61 -13.56
N VAL A 67 14.89 -12.71 -13.84
CA VAL A 67 14.17 -12.67 -15.12
C VAL A 67 15.03 -11.92 -16.12
N ASP A 68 15.30 -12.55 -17.27
CA ASP A 68 15.96 -11.88 -18.37
C ASP A 68 14.96 -10.91 -19.03
N PRO A 69 15.18 -9.59 -19.01
CA PRO A 69 14.26 -8.62 -19.59
C PRO A 69 14.18 -8.71 -21.12
N THR A 70 15.07 -9.47 -21.76
CA THR A 70 15.03 -9.72 -23.21
C THR A 70 14.19 -10.94 -23.58
N ASP A 71 13.71 -11.71 -22.60
CA ASP A 71 12.80 -12.82 -22.81
C ASP A 71 11.41 -12.28 -23.22
N PRO A 72 10.80 -12.81 -24.29
CA PRO A 72 9.48 -12.36 -24.75
C PRO A 72 8.38 -12.55 -23.69
N ASP A 73 8.51 -13.54 -22.80
CA ASP A 73 7.54 -13.83 -21.75
C ASP A 73 7.92 -13.15 -20.42
N ALA A 74 8.89 -12.23 -20.42
CA ALA A 74 9.33 -11.51 -19.22
C ALA A 74 8.23 -10.61 -18.64
N ALA A 75 7.40 -10.02 -19.50
CA ALA A 75 6.31 -9.13 -19.10
C ALA A 75 5.20 -9.91 -18.38
N ASP A 76 4.78 -11.04 -18.97
CA ASP A 76 3.68 -11.87 -18.46
C ASP A 76 4.08 -12.66 -17.18
N ARG A 77 5.38 -12.74 -16.88
CA ARG A 77 5.90 -13.43 -15.68
C ARG A 77 5.43 -12.81 -14.37
N TYR A 78 5.08 -11.53 -14.39
CA TYR A 78 4.62 -10.79 -13.23
C TYR A 78 3.13 -10.47 -13.30
N ASP A 79 2.38 -11.18 -14.15
CA ASP A 79 0.94 -10.98 -14.26
C ASP A 79 0.24 -11.17 -12.90
N PRO A 80 -0.63 -10.23 -12.50
CA PRO A 80 -1.31 -10.31 -11.22
C PRO A 80 -2.34 -11.45 -11.21
N LEU A 81 -2.31 -12.23 -10.14
CA LEU A 81 -3.27 -13.25 -9.79
C LEU A 81 -4.18 -12.73 -8.68
N TYR A 82 -5.48 -13.03 -8.78
CA TYR A 82 -6.46 -12.61 -7.78
C TYR A 82 -6.91 -13.78 -6.90
N ALA A 83 -6.77 -13.63 -5.59
CA ALA A 83 -7.17 -14.63 -4.61
C ALA A 83 -8.17 -14.04 -3.61
N THR A 84 -9.19 -14.80 -3.22
CA THR A 84 -10.17 -14.31 -2.23
C THR A 84 -9.51 -14.11 -0.86
N ALA A 85 -9.82 -13.01 -0.19
CA ALA A 85 -9.28 -12.70 1.14
C ALA A 85 -10.14 -13.25 2.29
N GLU A 86 -11.35 -13.72 1.99
CA GLU A 86 -12.36 -14.09 2.98
C GLU A 86 -12.82 -15.55 2.81
N GLY A 87 -13.58 -16.03 3.80
CA GLY A 87 -14.18 -17.37 3.79
C GLY A 87 -13.23 -18.49 4.26
N TYR A 88 -12.18 -18.13 5.00
CA TYR A 88 -11.27 -19.06 5.66
C TYR A 88 -11.71 -19.31 7.10
N GLU A 89 -11.31 -20.46 7.66
CA GLU A 89 -11.63 -20.85 9.04
C GLU A 89 -10.35 -21.26 9.79
N GLY A 90 -10.33 -21.03 11.10
CA GLY A 90 -9.24 -21.43 11.99
C GLY A 90 -7.92 -20.71 11.71
N ASP A 91 -6.80 -21.42 11.89
CA ASP A 91 -5.44 -20.86 11.78
C ASP A 91 -5.17 -20.23 10.40
N LEU A 92 -5.79 -20.76 9.34
CA LEU A 92 -5.66 -20.20 7.99
C LEU A 92 -6.33 -18.83 7.88
N ALA A 93 -7.45 -18.61 8.57
CA ALA A 93 -8.11 -17.30 8.58
C ALA A 93 -7.21 -16.23 9.23
N ASP A 94 -6.59 -16.59 10.37
CA ASP A 94 -5.67 -15.69 11.06
C ASP A 94 -4.42 -15.38 10.21
N ALA A 95 -3.87 -16.40 9.52
CA ALA A 95 -2.73 -16.23 8.63
C ALA A 95 -3.04 -15.33 7.43
N VAL A 96 -4.20 -15.53 6.79
CA VAL A 96 -4.66 -14.71 5.66
C VAL A 96 -4.97 -13.28 6.10
N ASP A 97 -5.62 -13.08 7.25
CA ASP A 97 -5.92 -11.74 7.75
C ASP A 97 -4.66 -10.96 8.20
N ALA A 98 -3.62 -11.67 8.63
CA ALA A 98 -2.32 -11.07 8.96
C ALA A 98 -1.52 -10.60 7.72
N LEU A 99 -1.89 -11.01 6.51
CA LEU A 99 -1.18 -10.60 5.29
C LEU A 99 -1.27 -9.08 5.08
N ARG A 100 -0.16 -8.48 4.66
CA ARG A 100 -0.05 -7.05 4.35
C ARG A 100 0.57 -6.85 2.97
N PRO A 101 0.22 -5.76 2.26
CA PRO A 101 0.89 -5.39 1.02
C PRO A 101 2.42 -5.33 1.19
N GLY A 102 3.11 -5.90 0.21
CA GLY A 102 4.56 -6.12 0.15
C GLY A 102 5.02 -7.50 0.64
N PHE A 103 4.22 -8.21 1.45
CA PHE A 103 4.65 -9.48 2.05
C PHE A 103 4.91 -10.51 0.96
N VAL A 104 6.00 -11.25 1.13
CA VAL A 104 6.32 -12.41 0.30
C VAL A 104 5.94 -13.65 1.07
N VAL A 105 5.11 -14.48 0.45
CA VAL A 105 4.58 -15.71 1.01
C VAL A 105 4.94 -16.90 0.15
N ASP A 106 5.18 -18.05 0.76
CA ASP A 106 5.09 -19.33 0.08
C ASP A 106 3.64 -19.82 0.27
N ALA A 107 2.93 -20.04 -0.83
CA ALA A 107 1.50 -20.36 -0.77
C ALA A 107 1.11 -21.47 -1.74
N THR A 108 0.07 -22.21 -1.36
CA THR A 108 -0.66 -23.10 -2.27
C THR A 108 -2.04 -22.53 -2.50
N LEU A 109 -2.36 -22.25 -3.76
CA LEU A 109 -3.65 -21.75 -4.20
C LEU A 109 -4.46 -22.87 -4.84
N ALA A 110 -5.74 -22.97 -4.51
CA ALA A 110 -6.71 -23.83 -5.16
C ALA A 110 -7.65 -22.99 -6.03
N TRP A 111 -7.94 -23.46 -7.23
CA TRP A 111 -8.78 -22.74 -8.19
C TRP A 111 -10.19 -23.29 -8.20
N THR A 112 -11.18 -22.41 -7.94
CA THR A 112 -12.60 -22.76 -7.99
C THR A 112 -13.34 -21.69 -8.78
N ASP A 113 -14.01 -22.10 -9.85
CA ASP A 113 -14.83 -21.22 -10.70
C ASP A 113 -14.10 -19.93 -11.13
N GLY A 114 -12.84 -20.08 -11.54
CA GLY A 114 -11.99 -18.97 -12.03
C GLY A 114 -11.40 -18.08 -10.94
N SER A 115 -11.70 -18.32 -9.65
CA SER A 115 -11.13 -17.61 -8.51
C SER A 115 -10.10 -18.48 -7.78
N ALA A 116 -8.97 -17.89 -7.39
CA ALA A 116 -7.99 -18.58 -6.54
C ALA A 116 -8.35 -18.43 -5.05
N ARG A 117 -8.07 -19.45 -4.25
CA ARG A 117 -8.21 -19.45 -2.79
C ARG A 117 -6.98 -20.03 -2.13
N PHE A 118 -6.57 -19.47 -0.99
CA PHE A 118 -5.48 -20.03 -0.20
C PHE A 118 -5.88 -21.38 0.36
N ARG A 119 -5.03 -22.37 0.12
CA ARG A 119 -5.07 -23.67 0.79
C ARG A 119 -4.09 -23.70 1.96
N ASP A 120 -2.97 -23.02 1.78
CA ASP A 120 -1.86 -22.91 2.72
C ASP A 120 -1.07 -21.62 2.41
N VAL A 121 -0.55 -20.96 3.44
CA VAL A 121 0.21 -19.72 3.30
C VAL A 121 1.18 -19.53 4.46
N ASP A 122 2.45 -19.29 4.12
CA ASP A 122 3.54 -19.01 5.06
C ASP A 122 4.26 -17.72 4.66
N VAL A 123 4.44 -16.80 5.60
CA VAL A 123 5.18 -15.54 5.34
C VAL A 123 6.69 -15.81 5.35
N VAL A 124 7.34 -15.57 4.21
CA VAL A 124 8.79 -15.74 4.01
C VAL A 124 9.53 -14.43 4.26
N ARG A 125 8.98 -13.31 3.79
CA ARG A 125 9.58 -11.98 3.95
C ARG A 125 8.52 -10.92 4.12
N GLU A 126 8.64 -10.16 5.19
CA GLU A 126 7.74 -9.06 5.52
C GLU A 126 8.19 -7.72 4.90
N THR A 127 8.44 -7.71 3.59
CA THR A 127 8.60 -6.46 2.85
C THR A 127 7.27 -5.69 2.91
N ARG A 128 7.28 -4.37 3.07
CA ARG A 128 6.04 -3.57 3.19
C ARG A 128 5.89 -2.63 2.02
N PHE A 129 4.71 -2.60 1.41
CA PHE A 129 4.36 -1.60 0.39
C PHE A 129 3.46 -0.54 0.99
N ARG A 130 3.78 0.72 0.70
CA ARG A 130 3.01 1.89 1.12
C ARG A 130 2.71 2.72 -0.12
N PHE A 131 1.43 2.98 -0.36
CA PHE A 131 0.97 3.79 -1.49
C PHE A 131 0.46 5.12 -0.96
N ALA A 132 0.96 6.21 -1.52
CA ALA A 132 0.53 7.57 -1.20
C ALA A 132 0.20 8.30 -2.49
N ASP A 133 -0.99 8.85 -2.54
CA ASP A 133 -1.48 9.63 -3.67
C ASP A 133 -1.54 11.11 -3.30
N ASP A 134 -1.43 11.96 -4.31
CA ASP A 134 -1.52 13.42 -4.21
C ASP A 134 -0.60 14.02 -3.13
N VAL A 135 0.62 13.49 -3.02
CA VAL A 135 1.53 13.90 -1.94
C VAL A 135 2.09 15.30 -2.20
N GLU A 136 2.07 16.12 -1.14
CA GLU A 136 2.73 17.41 -1.12
C GLU A 136 4.17 17.29 -0.62
N GLY A 137 5.05 18.21 -1.03
CA GLY A 137 6.40 18.28 -0.47
C GLY A 137 7.32 17.10 -0.85
N MET A 138 7.24 16.64 -2.10
CA MET A 138 8.14 15.61 -2.63
C MET A 138 9.61 15.97 -2.40
N PHE A 139 10.43 14.98 -2.02
CA PHE A 139 11.85 15.20 -1.70
C PHE A 139 12.60 15.88 -2.86
N GLU A 140 13.47 16.83 -2.52
CA GLU A 140 14.27 17.59 -3.49
C GLU A 140 15.05 16.67 -4.45
N ALA A 141 15.63 15.58 -3.93
CA ALA A 141 16.33 14.59 -4.73
C ALA A 141 15.45 13.96 -5.83
N ALA A 142 14.16 13.75 -5.57
CA ALA A 142 13.23 13.22 -6.57
C ALA A 142 12.87 14.27 -7.62
N VAL A 143 12.65 15.51 -7.19
CA VAL A 143 12.33 16.63 -8.09
C VAL A 143 13.52 16.95 -9.00
N ASP A 144 14.74 16.99 -8.47
CA ASP A 144 15.96 17.24 -9.23
C ASP A 144 16.25 16.13 -10.23
N ALA A 145 16.06 14.87 -9.81
CA ALA A 145 16.17 13.70 -10.67
C ALA A 145 15.17 13.77 -11.82
N TRP A 146 13.92 14.11 -11.51
CA TRP A 146 12.87 14.24 -12.50
C TRP A 146 13.18 15.30 -13.53
N GLN A 147 13.65 16.48 -13.11
CA GLN A 147 14.05 17.55 -14.03
C GLN A 147 15.15 17.10 -15.00
N GLN A 148 16.12 16.32 -14.52
CA GLN A 148 17.18 15.76 -15.34
C GLN A 148 16.65 14.72 -16.34
N ILE A 149 15.80 13.79 -15.89
CA ILE A 149 15.17 12.76 -16.73
C ILE A 149 14.32 13.42 -17.83
N ARG A 150 13.50 14.41 -17.47
CA ARG A 150 12.70 15.22 -18.39
C ARG A 150 13.56 15.92 -19.44
N ALA A 151 14.69 16.50 -19.03
CA ALA A 151 15.60 17.17 -19.93
C ALA A 151 16.30 16.20 -20.89
N ALA A 152 16.59 14.97 -20.44
CA ALA A 152 17.16 13.90 -21.25
C ALA A 152 16.13 13.20 -22.16
N GLY A 153 14.84 13.34 -21.87
CA GLY A 153 13.76 12.64 -22.57
C GLY A 153 13.70 11.14 -22.25
N GLU A 154 14.22 10.74 -21.09
CA GLU A 154 14.18 9.36 -20.63
C GLU A 154 12.83 9.05 -19.95
N PRO A 155 12.26 7.85 -20.17
CA PRO A 155 10.96 7.50 -19.58
C PRO A 155 11.06 7.12 -18.09
N VAL A 156 12.25 6.68 -17.65
CA VAL A 156 12.52 6.19 -16.30
C VAL A 156 13.89 6.67 -15.87
N GLY A 157 14.05 7.05 -14.60
CA GLY A 157 15.37 7.24 -14.01
C GLY A 157 15.48 6.65 -12.62
N SER A 158 16.72 6.45 -12.17
CA SER A 158 17.02 5.82 -10.89
C SER A 158 18.14 6.56 -10.15
N ILE A 159 18.00 6.73 -8.83
CA ILE A 159 19.01 7.32 -7.96
C ILE A 159 19.15 6.50 -6.69
N THR A 160 20.40 6.24 -6.28
CA THR A 160 20.69 5.68 -4.95
C THR A 160 20.79 6.80 -3.93
N THR A 161 19.99 6.74 -2.86
CA THR A 161 20.05 7.67 -1.74
C THR A 161 21.08 7.20 -0.71
N ARG A 162 21.61 8.15 0.07
CA ARG A 162 22.64 7.89 1.08
C ARG A 162 22.24 8.50 2.42
N SER A 163 22.72 7.91 3.51
CA SER A 163 22.63 8.46 4.87
C SER A 163 23.58 9.65 5.04
N ASN A 164 23.51 10.30 6.20
CA ASN A 164 24.43 11.38 6.59
C ASN A 164 25.89 10.91 6.65
N ASP A 165 26.12 9.62 6.93
CA ASP A 165 27.44 9.00 6.95
C ASP A 165 27.94 8.60 5.55
N GLY A 166 27.10 8.77 4.52
CA GLY A 166 27.41 8.46 3.12
C GLY A 166 27.07 7.02 2.70
N ASP A 167 26.52 6.21 3.61
CA ASP A 167 26.14 4.83 3.32
C ASP A 167 24.84 4.76 2.51
N PRO A 168 24.76 3.91 1.46
CA PRO A 168 23.53 3.70 0.72
C PRO A 168 22.39 3.21 1.63
N ASN A 169 21.27 3.91 1.63
CA ASN A 169 20.10 3.61 2.48
C ASN A 169 18.80 3.34 1.69
N GLY A 170 18.78 3.65 0.39
CA GLY A 170 17.62 3.41 -0.46
C GLY A 170 17.91 3.58 -1.96
N ALA A 171 16.95 3.18 -2.78
CA ALA A 171 16.95 3.35 -4.23
C ALA A 171 15.62 3.94 -4.69
N LEU A 172 15.69 5.10 -5.32
CA LEU A 172 14.55 5.84 -5.87
C LEU A 172 14.45 5.61 -7.37
N TYR A 173 13.29 5.17 -7.84
CA TYR A 173 12.96 5.04 -9.25
C TYR A 173 11.82 6.00 -9.59
N LEU A 174 11.94 6.70 -10.71
CA LEU A 174 10.96 7.67 -11.16
C LEU A 174 10.39 7.23 -12.50
N PHE A 175 9.07 7.14 -12.57
CA PHE A 175 8.31 6.81 -13.77
C PHE A 175 7.60 8.05 -14.26
N ALA A 176 7.81 8.43 -15.52
CA ALA A 176 7.02 9.50 -16.12
C ALA A 176 5.54 9.09 -16.17
N ASP A 177 4.64 9.95 -15.71
CA ASP A 177 3.20 9.72 -15.82
C ASP A 177 2.69 10.45 -17.07
N ALA A 178 2.59 9.72 -18.17
CA ALA A 178 2.22 10.30 -19.46
C ALA A 178 0.69 10.49 -19.56
N PRO A 179 0.21 11.45 -20.38
CA PRO A 179 -1.22 11.62 -20.61
C PRO A 179 -1.87 10.32 -21.15
N GLY A 180 -2.80 9.74 -20.40
CA GLY A 180 -3.51 8.52 -20.77
C GLY A 180 -2.93 7.21 -20.19
N SER A 181 -1.81 7.29 -19.47
CA SER A 181 -1.37 6.26 -18.52
C SER A 181 -1.62 6.74 -17.10
N ASP A 182 -1.79 5.80 -16.16
CA ASP A 182 -1.78 6.10 -14.72
C ASP A 182 -0.81 5.12 -14.07
N ALA A 183 0.47 5.49 -14.07
CA ALA A 183 1.53 4.61 -13.59
C ALA A 183 1.31 4.23 -12.12
N PHE A 184 0.71 5.12 -11.32
CA PHE A 184 0.43 4.86 -9.91
C PHE A 184 -0.63 3.77 -9.75
N ALA A 185 -1.74 3.89 -10.49
CA ALA A 185 -2.79 2.87 -10.50
C ALA A 185 -2.30 1.54 -11.06
N GLU A 186 -1.42 1.56 -12.07
CA GLU A 186 -0.82 0.36 -12.65
C GLU A 186 0.14 -0.34 -11.69
N LEU A 187 1.01 0.40 -10.99
CA LEU A 187 1.89 -0.11 -9.93
C LEU A 187 1.07 -0.71 -8.78
N ARG A 188 0.04 0.02 -8.32
CA ARG A 188 -0.83 -0.46 -7.24
C ARG A 188 -1.58 -1.74 -7.64
N ALA A 189 -2.04 -1.83 -8.88
CA ALA A 189 -2.72 -3.01 -9.40
C ALA A 189 -1.78 -4.18 -9.75
N GLY A 190 -0.45 -4.03 -9.61
CA GLY A 190 0.53 -5.04 -10.02
C GLY A 190 0.66 -5.22 -11.53
N ARG A 191 0.08 -4.33 -12.35
CA ARG A 191 0.20 -4.35 -13.82
C ARG A 191 1.54 -3.78 -14.29
N LEU A 192 2.08 -2.81 -13.54
CA LEU A 192 3.46 -2.37 -13.68
C LEU A 192 4.28 -3.04 -12.56
N PRO A 193 5.17 -4.00 -12.87
CA PRO A 193 5.79 -4.83 -11.83
C PRO A 193 6.85 -4.05 -11.03
N ILE A 194 6.75 -4.11 -9.71
CA ILE A 194 7.74 -3.53 -8.76
C ILE A 194 8.88 -4.53 -8.49
N GLU A 195 8.62 -5.81 -8.73
CA GLU A 195 9.50 -6.96 -8.45
C GLU A 195 10.90 -6.78 -9.03
N PRO A 196 11.09 -6.37 -10.30
CA PRO A 196 12.41 -6.19 -10.87
C PRO A 196 13.24 -5.12 -10.13
N LEU A 197 12.59 -4.07 -9.61
CA LEU A 197 13.27 -2.99 -8.87
C LEU A 197 13.78 -3.49 -7.52
N VAL A 198 12.96 -4.26 -6.81
CA VAL A 198 13.32 -4.86 -5.52
C VAL A 198 14.36 -5.96 -5.71
N ALA A 199 14.24 -6.78 -6.75
CA ALA A 199 15.24 -7.81 -7.09
C ALA A 199 16.60 -7.18 -7.36
N ARG A 200 16.66 -6.11 -8.16
CA ARG A 200 17.89 -5.36 -8.43
C ARG A 200 18.54 -4.82 -7.15
N VAL A 201 17.74 -4.32 -6.21
CA VAL A 201 18.24 -3.87 -4.90
C VAL A 201 18.83 -5.02 -4.12
N ASN A 202 18.11 -6.14 -4.00
CA ASN A 202 18.58 -7.32 -3.28
C ASN A 202 19.87 -7.89 -3.87
N GLU A 203 19.97 -7.97 -5.21
CA GLU A 203 21.19 -8.38 -5.91
C GLU A 203 22.36 -7.44 -5.63
N SER A 204 22.14 -6.13 -5.72
CA SER A 204 23.18 -5.13 -5.48
C SER A 204 23.73 -5.17 -4.04
N ARG A 205 22.87 -5.52 -3.09
CA ARG A 205 23.19 -5.63 -1.67
C ARG A 205 23.75 -7.00 -1.29
N GLY A 206 23.43 -8.04 -2.06
CA GLY A 206 23.77 -9.43 -1.75
C GLY A 206 22.97 -9.99 -0.57
N ASP A 207 21.85 -9.37 -0.20
CA ASP A 207 21.01 -9.76 0.93
C ASP A 207 19.52 -9.77 0.53
N GLY A 208 18.73 -10.53 1.29
CA GLY A 208 17.29 -10.67 1.09
C GLY A 208 16.50 -10.14 2.27
N ASP A 209 17.01 -9.13 2.97
CA ASP A 209 16.35 -8.62 4.18
C ASP A 209 15.03 -7.90 3.82
N PRO A 210 14.08 -7.80 4.77
CA PRO A 210 12.82 -7.08 4.56
C PRO A 210 13.06 -5.62 4.15
N ARG A 211 12.33 -5.17 3.12
CA ARG A 211 12.39 -3.80 2.59
C ARG A 211 11.11 -3.04 2.90
N GLU A 212 11.16 -1.73 2.88
CA GLU A 212 9.95 -0.91 2.78
C GLU A 212 9.96 -0.19 1.44
N VAL A 213 8.88 -0.29 0.68
CA VAL A 213 8.72 0.31 -0.64
C VAL A 213 7.60 1.34 -0.57
N PHE A 214 7.93 2.57 -0.88
CA PHE A 214 6.98 3.68 -0.95
C PHE A 214 6.70 3.99 -2.42
N VAL A 215 5.43 3.95 -2.80
CA VAL A 215 4.96 4.38 -4.12
C VAL A 215 4.21 5.69 -3.91
N LEU A 216 4.78 6.78 -4.39
CA LEU A 216 4.34 8.15 -4.11
C LEU A 216 3.99 8.86 -5.41
N ARG A 217 2.75 9.32 -5.56
CA ARG A 217 2.34 10.21 -6.65
C ARG A 217 2.27 11.66 -6.12
N PRO A 218 3.17 12.56 -6.54
CA PRO A 218 3.15 13.97 -6.14
C PRO A 218 2.00 14.74 -6.78
N ALA A 219 1.38 15.64 -6.02
CA ALA A 219 0.29 16.51 -6.49
C ALA A 219 0.71 17.45 -7.64
N ASN A 220 1.97 17.90 -7.61
CA ASN A 220 2.47 19.00 -8.45
C ASN A 220 3.44 18.55 -9.56
N HIS A 221 3.63 17.25 -9.76
CA HIS A 221 4.57 16.73 -10.76
C HIS A 221 4.02 15.52 -11.51
N GLU A 222 4.32 15.44 -12.82
CA GLU A 222 3.86 14.38 -13.72
C GLU A 222 4.79 13.15 -13.68
N PHE A 223 5.07 12.62 -12.49
CA PHE A 223 5.83 11.38 -12.31
C PHE A 223 5.36 10.59 -11.08
N VAL A 224 5.63 9.29 -11.04
CA VAL A 224 5.43 8.44 -9.86
C VAL A 224 6.78 7.99 -9.32
N ALA A 225 7.00 8.16 -8.02
CA ALA A 225 8.22 7.75 -7.34
C ALA A 225 8.02 6.39 -6.66
N VAL A 226 8.88 5.42 -7.00
CA VAL A 226 9.00 4.14 -6.28
C VAL A 226 10.30 4.17 -5.48
N TYR A 227 10.19 4.32 -4.17
CA TYR A 227 11.32 4.41 -3.27
C TYR A 227 11.49 3.13 -2.45
N VAL A 228 12.53 2.36 -2.77
CA VAL A 228 12.90 1.12 -2.07
C VAL A 228 13.91 1.45 -0.97
N VAL A 229 13.46 1.41 0.29
CA VAL A 229 14.31 1.62 1.46
C VAL A 229 14.91 0.28 1.92
N PHE A 230 16.21 0.27 2.18
CA PHE A 230 16.96 -0.97 2.41
C PHE A 230 16.69 -1.59 3.77
N ASP A 231 16.45 -0.75 4.78
CA ASP A 231 16.08 -1.13 6.14
C ASP A 231 14.69 -0.58 6.44
N ARG A 232 13.69 -1.47 6.50
CA ARG A 232 12.29 -1.10 6.75
C ARG A 232 12.05 -0.51 8.14
N ASP A 233 12.88 -0.86 9.12
CA ASP A 233 12.75 -0.42 10.51
C ASP A 233 13.77 0.70 10.82
N GLY A 234 14.53 1.12 9.79
CA GLY A 234 15.53 2.17 9.87
C GLY A 234 14.94 3.59 9.88
N VAL A 235 15.79 4.56 10.23
CA VAL A 235 15.42 5.99 10.36
C VAL A 235 14.80 6.54 9.09
N LEU A 236 15.35 6.20 7.92
CA LEU A 236 14.83 6.69 6.64
C LEU A 236 13.38 6.25 6.41
N ALA A 237 13.09 4.96 6.61
CA ALA A 237 11.75 4.43 6.45
C ALA A 237 10.76 5.12 7.41
N GLN A 238 11.19 5.33 8.65
CA GLN A 238 10.43 6.06 9.66
C GLN A 238 10.16 7.52 9.24
N THR A 239 11.17 8.25 8.76
CA THR A 239 11.00 9.63 8.27
C THR A 239 10.00 9.72 7.13
N VAL A 240 10.11 8.83 6.12
CA VAL A 240 9.18 8.85 4.98
C VAL A 240 7.74 8.56 5.44
N ARG A 241 7.57 7.62 6.38
CA ARG A 241 6.25 7.31 6.97
C ARG A 241 5.66 8.52 7.68
N ASP A 242 6.45 9.25 8.45
CA ASP A 242 6.01 10.44 9.19
C ASP A 242 5.74 11.62 8.25
N THR A 243 6.54 11.81 7.19
CA THR A 243 6.39 12.92 6.25
C THR A 243 5.09 12.85 5.44
N TYR A 244 4.64 11.65 5.08
CA TYR A 244 3.46 11.45 4.24
C TYR A 244 2.32 10.72 4.96
N ASP A 245 2.36 10.66 6.29
CA ASP A 245 1.32 10.06 7.14
C ASP A 245 0.93 8.60 6.76
N LEU A 246 1.92 7.78 6.36
CA LEU A 246 1.69 6.44 5.81
C LEU A 246 1.56 5.32 6.86
N GLY A 247 1.64 5.67 8.16
CA GLY A 247 1.60 4.77 9.32
C GLY A 247 2.74 3.72 9.35
N ALA A 248 3.02 2.97 10.42
CA ALA A 248 2.94 3.30 11.83
C ALA A 248 4.28 3.94 12.25
N GLY A 249 4.43 5.23 11.98
CA GLY A 249 5.28 6.08 12.79
C GLY A 249 4.57 6.47 14.09
N LEU A 250 5.28 7.15 15.00
CA LEU A 250 4.94 7.39 16.42
C LEU A 250 3.45 7.71 16.75
N ALA A 251 2.68 8.23 15.79
CA ALA A 251 1.26 8.60 15.95
C ALA A 251 0.26 7.42 16.01
N ALA A 252 0.54 6.28 15.40
CA ALA A 252 -0.44 5.18 15.31
C ALA A 252 -0.67 4.44 16.66
N GLY A 253 0.23 4.61 17.63
CA GLY A 253 0.13 3.98 18.96
C GLY A 253 -0.66 4.80 20.00
N LEU A 254 -0.99 6.06 19.71
CA LEU A 254 -1.67 6.94 20.66
C LEU A 254 -3.18 7.04 20.42
N ASP A 255 -3.67 6.77 19.20
CA ASP A 255 -5.11 6.85 18.90
C ASP A 255 -5.86 5.55 19.24
N ALA A 256 -5.16 4.41 19.29
CA ALA A 256 -5.78 3.12 19.62
C ALA A 256 -6.03 2.90 21.13
N SER A 257 -5.66 3.86 22.00
CA SER A 257 -5.73 3.70 23.47
C SER A 257 -6.77 4.56 24.19
N TYR A 258 -7.72 5.18 23.49
CA TYR A 258 -8.89 5.80 24.14
C TYR A 258 -10.20 5.06 23.85
N PRO A 259 -10.52 3.98 24.59
CA PRO A 259 -11.90 3.56 24.72
C PRO A 259 -12.57 4.45 25.79
N GLY A 260 -13.46 5.35 25.38
CA GLY A 260 -14.47 5.87 26.31
C GLY A 260 -14.86 7.34 26.14
N GLY A 261 -16.08 7.55 25.67
CA GLY A 261 -16.76 8.85 25.76
C GLY A 261 -18.23 8.80 25.35
N GLY A 262 -18.93 7.71 25.71
CA GLY A 262 -20.39 7.63 25.53
C GLY A 262 -21.11 8.66 26.40
N GLU A 263 -22.17 9.22 25.83
CA GLU A 263 -23.06 10.23 26.40
C GLU A 263 -23.57 9.90 27.81
N GLY A 264 -23.57 10.90 28.69
CA GLY A 264 -24.12 10.82 30.04
C GLY A 264 -24.36 12.20 30.62
N ASP A 265 -25.62 12.63 30.54
CA ASP A 265 -26.24 13.77 31.21
C ASP A 265 -25.95 13.83 32.72
N ALA A 266 -25.47 14.97 33.22
CA ALA A 266 -25.73 15.44 34.58
C ALA A 266 -25.36 16.93 34.78
N SER A 267 -26.42 17.72 34.86
CA SER A 267 -26.58 19.04 35.49
C SER A 267 -25.64 19.43 36.67
N ALA A 268 -25.20 20.69 36.60
CA ALA A 268 -25.17 21.73 37.65
C ALA A 268 -24.09 21.80 38.76
N ALA A 269 -23.81 23.08 39.10
CA ALA A 269 -23.08 23.70 40.23
C ALA A 269 -21.54 23.75 40.11
N ASP A 270 -20.94 24.91 39.85
CA ASP A 270 -20.74 26.07 40.77
C ASP A 270 -19.88 25.71 41.99
N ALA A 271 -18.61 26.14 41.97
CA ALA A 271 -17.97 26.91 43.04
C ALA A 271 -16.48 27.10 42.72
N SER A 272 -16.10 28.37 42.65
CA SER A 272 -14.76 28.89 42.90
C SER A 272 -14.13 28.30 44.17
N ASP A 273 -12.84 27.97 44.13
CA ASP A 273 -11.99 28.19 45.30
C ASP A 273 -10.58 28.62 44.88
N ASP A 274 -10.13 29.61 45.62
CA ASP A 274 -9.01 30.49 45.39
C ASP A 274 -7.82 30.03 46.24
N SER A 275 -6.61 30.24 45.72
CA SER A 275 -5.42 30.64 46.47
C SER A 275 -4.78 29.65 47.48
N ASN A 276 -3.51 29.28 47.25
CA ASN A 276 -2.34 29.84 47.96
C ASN A 276 -1.06 28.98 47.88
N GLY A 277 0.09 29.68 47.81
CA GLY A 277 1.41 29.22 48.26
C GLY A 277 2.37 28.92 47.10
N ASP A 278 3.19 29.85 46.58
CA ASP A 278 4.42 30.39 47.21
C ASP A 278 5.38 29.23 47.56
N ASP A 279 6.57 29.04 46.99
CA ASP A 279 7.68 29.98 46.70
C ASP A 279 8.83 29.16 45.99
N PRO A 280 10.12 29.55 45.92
CA PRO A 280 10.83 30.24 44.82
C PRO A 280 11.96 29.47 44.10
N LEU A 281 12.40 30.06 42.97
CA LEU A 281 13.76 30.28 42.44
C LEU A 281 14.87 29.19 42.54
N ASP A 282 15.41 28.84 41.37
CA ASP A 282 16.85 28.74 41.03
C ASP A 282 16.91 28.96 39.49
N GLU A 283 17.16 30.17 38.97
CA GLU A 283 18.47 30.82 38.72
C GLU A 283 19.50 29.93 37.97
N ASP A 284 19.79 30.39 36.74
CA ASP A 284 21.04 30.29 35.98
C ASP A 284 21.51 28.94 35.40
N ASP A 285 21.39 28.80 34.06
CA ASP A 285 22.59 28.58 33.24
C ASP A 285 22.33 29.06 31.79
N ASP A 286 22.92 30.20 31.50
CA ASP A 286 23.03 30.89 30.22
C ASP A 286 24.52 30.75 29.83
N PHE A 287 24.83 30.02 28.75
CA PHE A 287 26.12 29.94 28.00
C PHE A 287 26.33 28.50 27.46
N ASP A 288 26.83 28.22 26.25
CA ASP A 288 27.45 29.07 25.26
C ASP A 288 27.33 28.39 23.87
N ALA A 289 26.83 29.13 22.89
CA ALA A 289 26.92 28.75 21.48
C ALA A 289 28.19 29.38 20.92
N LEU A 290 29.28 28.61 20.82
CA LEU A 290 30.40 28.70 19.86
C LEU A 290 31.69 28.06 20.42
N ASP A 291 32.00 26.82 20.03
CA ASP A 291 33.39 26.34 19.90
C ASP A 291 33.39 25.15 18.92
N ARG A 292 33.71 25.37 17.64
CA ARG A 292 35.02 25.07 17.02
C ARG A 292 35.58 23.68 17.37
N LEU A 293 35.52 22.75 16.43
CA LEU A 293 36.63 22.49 15.49
C LEU A 293 36.15 21.70 14.27
#